data_AF-A0A6P8ZJP8-F1
#
_entry.id   AF-A0A6P8ZJP8-F1
#
_cell.length_a   1.000
_cell.length_b   1.000
_cell.length_c   1.000
_cell.angle_alpha   90.00
_cell.angle_beta   90.00
_cell.angle_gamma   90.00
#
_symmetry.space_group_name_H-M   'P 1'
#
loop_
_entity.id
_entity.type
_entity.pdbx_description
1 polymer ?
#
loop_
_entity_poly.entity_id
_entity_poly.type
_entity_poly.pdbx_seq_one_letter_code
_entity_poly.pdbx_strand_id
1 'polypeptide(L)'
;MTAVTMDSKLLNDLFASLTEYTPSESEIATAKRVRQLFPAAASCQLILQDGTDTWKGEFPLYSDARSASLLRDTLLLARVDGTLKKEEPMVAVADGSQGRAAPSNAESGRLKVSLRTDGEAAALAQLRAVQGSLSKLTTECATAEALKVICSMPRLQDLTLDMHDDVEDGAPSVPPLTHSGGLVRLKTLNVARVTLKTLLLANKHSITDLHLCVGTPGGGLGWREAVDDLHSMLSACGLSQLRLLALYRHFLQHTDDGCKRQLRALRRALPRVALVCMDCHLNK
;
A
#
# COMPACT_ATOMS: atom_id res chain seq x y z
N MET A 1 -24.24 -15.59 0.51
CA MET A 1 -23.72 -14.20 0.51
C MET A 1 -24.91 -13.27 0.52
N THR A 2 -24.99 -12.38 1.50
CA THR A 2 -26.12 -11.44 1.65
C THR A 2 -25.64 -10.08 1.13
N ALA A 3 -26.27 -9.57 0.07
CA ALA A 3 -25.97 -8.24 -0.46
C ALA A 3 -26.60 -7.17 0.44
N VAL A 4 -25.89 -6.06 0.65
CA VAL A 4 -26.31 -5.00 1.58
C VAL A 4 -26.12 -3.66 0.91
N THR A 5 -27.17 -2.84 0.96
CA THR A 5 -27.15 -1.47 0.47
C THR A 5 -26.89 -0.55 1.66
N MET A 6 -25.79 0.23 1.63
CA MET A 6 -25.57 1.31 2.59
C MET A 6 -26.20 2.59 2.04
N ASP A 7 -26.96 3.28 2.89
CA ASP A 7 -27.50 4.61 2.58
C ASP A 7 -26.35 5.62 2.41
N SER A 8 -26.46 6.43 1.35
CA SER A 8 -25.62 7.59 1.05
C SER A 8 -25.29 8.48 2.26
N LYS A 9 -26.23 8.68 3.19
CA LYS A 9 -26.03 9.47 4.40
C LYS A 9 -25.02 8.81 5.34
N LEU A 10 -25.16 7.50 5.58
CA LEU A 10 -24.25 6.73 6.44
C LEU A 10 -22.82 6.73 5.86
N LEU A 11 -22.69 6.66 4.54
CA LEU A 11 -21.41 6.72 3.85
C LEU A 11 -20.78 8.13 3.95
N ASN A 12 -21.59 9.18 3.78
CA ASN A 12 -21.14 10.56 3.91
C ASN A 12 -20.73 10.93 5.34
N ASP A 13 -21.47 10.46 6.34
CA ASP A 13 -21.12 10.61 7.76
C ASP A 13 -19.80 9.86 8.08
N LEU A 14 -19.57 8.72 7.43
CA LEU A 14 -18.30 8.00 7.51
C LEU A 14 -17.16 8.82 6.88
N PHE A 15 -17.34 9.34 5.67
CA PHE A 15 -16.32 10.17 5.01
C PHE A 15 -16.02 11.48 5.74
N ALA A 16 -17.01 12.09 6.39
CA ALA A 16 -16.85 13.32 7.16
C ALA A 16 -16.08 13.11 8.46
N SER A 17 -16.03 11.88 8.99
CA SER A 17 -15.32 11.54 10.23
C SER A 17 -13.87 11.07 10.04
N LEU A 18 -13.40 10.92 8.78
CA LEU A 18 -12.07 10.41 8.42
C LEU A 18 -10.89 11.37 8.71
N THR A 19 -11.09 12.51 9.36
CA THR A 19 -10.05 13.56 9.50
C THR A 19 -9.25 13.52 10.80
N GLU A 20 -9.51 12.59 11.73
CA GLU A 20 -8.85 12.57 13.05
C GLU A 20 -8.08 11.25 13.33
N TYR A 21 -6.99 11.38 14.09
CA TYR A 21 -5.95 10.34 14.30
C TYR A 21 -6.39 9.19 15.24
N THR A 22 -7.62 9.24 15.75
CA THR A 22 -8.28 8.17 16.50
C THR A 22 -9.62 7.85 15.84
N PRO A 23 -10.06 6.58 15.74
CA PRO A 23 -11.38 6.28 15.23
C PRO A 23 -12.40 7.07 16.05
N SER A 24 -13.10 7.99 15.42
CA SER A 24 -14.13 8.78 16.06
C SER A 24 -15.20 7.84 16.65
N GLU A 25 -15.92 8.31 17.68
CA GLU A 25 -17.05 7.54 18.22
C GLU A 25 -18.08 7.19 17.13
N SER A 26 -18.19 8.04 16.09
CA SER A 26 -19.02 7.79 14.89
C SER A 26 -18.54 6.59 14.07
N GLU A 27 -17.23 6.46 13.81
CA GLU A 27 -16.66 5.32 13.07
C GLU A 27 -16.82 4.01 13.86
N ILE A 28 -16.59 4.06 15.18
CA ILE A 28 -16.79 2.90 16.07
C ILE A 28 -18.28 2.52 16.13
N ALA A 29 -19.19 3.49 16.25
CA ALA A 29 -20.63 3.25 16.24
C ALA A 29 -21.08 2.63 14.91
N THR A 30 -20.51 3.08 13.79
CA THR A 30 -20.83 2.54 12.47
C THR A 30 -20.30 1.12 12.29
N ALA A 31 -19.07 0.82 12.69
CA ALA A 31 -18.54 -0.54 12.70
C ALA A 31 -19.37 -1.49 13.59
N LYS A 32 -19.78 -1.02 14.78
CA LYS A 32 -20.71 -1.76 15.66
C LYS A 32 -22.06 -1.99 14.99
N ARG A 33 -22.59 -1.01 14.27
CA ARG A 33 -23.89 -1.12 13.56
C ARG A 33 -23.81 -2.12 12.40
N VAL A 34 -22.73 -2.10 11.62
CA VAL A 34 -22.48 -3.12 10.59
C VAL A 34 -22.38 -4.51 11.22
N ARG A 35 -21.68 -4.66 12.35
CA ARG A 35 -21.60 -5.93 13.08
C ARG A 35 -22.95 -6.40 13.63
N GLN A 36 -23.79 -5.48 14.12
CA GLN A 36 -25.14 -5.78 14.59
C GLN A 36 -26.06 -6.25 13.46
N LEU A 37 -25.90 -5.71 12.26
CA LEU A 37 -26.64 -6.15 11.08
C LEU A 37 -26.19 -7.54 10.60
N PHE A 38 -24.93 -7.92 10.85
CA PHE A 38 -24.34 -9.19 10.42
C PHE A 38 -23.59 -9.92 11.55
N PRO A 39 -24.29 -10.37 12.61
CA PRO A 39 -23.66 -10.91 13.82
C PRO A 39 -22.90 -12.23 13.59
N ALA A 40 -23.21 -12.96 12.52
CA ALA A 40 -22.60 -14.24 12.17
C ALA A 40 -21.56 -14.15 11.03
N ALA A 41 -21.39 -13.00 10.39
CA ALA A 41 -20.46 -12.87 9.25
C ALA A 41 -19.03 -12.63 9.75
N ALA A 42 -18.06 -13.43 9.29
CA ALA A 42 -16.65 -13.22 9.67
C ALA A 42 -16.01 -12.03 8.91
N SER A 43 -16.51 -11.73 7.73
CA SER A 43 -16.07 -10.65 6.84
C SER A 43 -17.26 -10.03 6.09
N CYS A 44 -17.06 -8.82 5.60
CA CYS A 44 -17.96 -8.13 4.68
C CYS A 44 -17.20 -7.76 3.41
N GLN A 45 -17.88 -7.88 2.27
CA GLN A 45 -17.40 -7.36 1.00
C GLN A 45 -18.04 -6.00 0.75
N LEU A 46 -17.25 -4.93 0.70
CA LEU A 46 -17.69 -3.62 0.23
C LEU A 46 -17.51 -3.59 -1.28
N ILE A 47 -18.60 -3.27 -1.97
CA ILE A 47 -18.62 -3.07 -3.41
C ILE A 47 -18.89 -1.58 -3.62
N LEU A 48 -17.94 -0.89 -4.23
CA LEU A 48 -18.06 0.51 -4.62
C LEU A 48 -18.22 0.55 -6.14
N GLN A 49 -19.23 1.26 -6.64
CA GLN A 49 -19.45 1.46 -8.08
C GLN A 49 -19.34 2.94 -8.40
N ASP A 50 -18.50 3.28 -9.38
CA ASP A 50 -18.38 4.62 -9.97
C ASP A 50 -18.58 4.47 -11.49
N GLY A 51 -19.77 4.81 -11.98
CA GLY A 51 -20.16 4.56 -13.37
C GLY A 51 -20.11 3.08 -13.76
N THR A 52 -19.26 2.72 -14.71
CA THR A 52 -19.03 1.33 -15.15
C THR A 52 -17.99 0.59 -14.32
N ASP A 53 -17.22 1.30 -13.50
CA ASP A 53 -16.14 0.71 -12.72
C ASP A 53 -16.69 0.17 -11.40
N THR A 54 -16.36 -1.09 -11.11
CA THR A 54 -16.76 -1.76 -9.87
C THR A 54 -15.51 -2.15 -9.09
N TRP A 55 -15.33 -1.54 -7.94
CA TRP A 55 -14.33 -1.93 -6.96
C TRP A 55 -14.95 -2.87 -5.92
N LYS A 56 -14.21 -3.92 -5.53
CA LYS A 56 -14.62 -4.86 -4.50
C LYS A 56 -13.47 -5.06 -3.53
N GLY A 57 -13.73 -4.92 -2.24
CA GLY A 57 -12.77 -5.30 -1.21
C GLY A 57 -13.47 -5.99 -0.05
N GLU A 58 -12.76 -6.94 0.53
CA GLU A 58 -13.24 -7.72 1.65
C GLU A 58 -12.49 -7.28 2.91
N PHE A 59 -13.22 -7.05 4.00
CA PHE A 59 -12.63 -6.71 5.30
C PHE A 59 -13.30 -7.55 6.39
N PRO A 60 -12.51 -7.96 7.39
CA PRO A 60 -13.04 -8.68 8.54
C PRO A 60 -13.94 -7.77 9.38
N LEU A 61 -15.00 -8.35 9.94
CA LEU A 61 -15.92 -7.65 10.85
C LEU A 61 -15.60 -7.99 12.31
N TYR A 62 -14.75 -7.21 12.95
CA TYR A 62 -14.59 -7.21 14.41
C TYR A 62 -15.43 -6.08 15.05
N SER A 63 -15.79 -6.25 16.32
CA SER A 63 -16.60 -5.26 17.08
C SER A 63 -15.76 -4.16 17.73
N ASP A 64 -14.52 -3.98 17.30
CA ASP A 64 -13.51 -3.14 17.93
C ASP A 64 -13.00 -2.01 17.02
N ALA A 65 -12.14 -1.16 17.59
CA ALA A 65 -11.52 -0.03 16.90
C ALA A 65 -10.67 -0.46 15.68
N ARG A 66 -10.23 -1.73 15.60
CA ARG A 66 -9.43 -2.21 14.46
C ARG A 66 -10.29 -2.32 13.21
N SER A 67 -11.53 -2.76 13.32
CA SER A 67 -12.43 -2.85 12.15
C SER A 67 -12.85 -1.50 11.60
N ALA A 68 -13.03 -0.53 12.50
CA ALA A 68 -13.27 0.86 12.11
C ALA A 68 -12.07 1.43 11.35
N SER A 69 -10.84 1.19 11.83
CA SER A 69 -9.62 1.59 11.12
C SER A 69 -9.53 0.93 9.74
N LEU A 70 -9.61 -0.41 9.65
CA LEU A 70 -9.50 -1.13 8.38
C LEU A 70 -10.54 -0.68 7.34
N LEU A 71 -11.78 -0.44 7.76
CA LEU A 71 -12.84 0.06 6.86
C LEU A 71 -12.49 1.46 6.33
N ARG A 72 -12.07 2.36 7.22
CA ARG A 72 -11.61 3.71 6.86
C ARG A 72 -10.40 3.65 5.92
N ASP A 73 -9.44 2.77 6.19
CA ASP A 73 -8.19 2.65 5.44
C ASP A 73 -8.47 2.18 4.01
N THR A 74 -9.40 1.24 3.88
CA THR A 74 -9.93 0.75 2.61
C THR A 74 -10.60 1.88 1.80
N LEU A 75 -11.40 2.72 2.46
CA LEU A 75 -12.10 3.83 1.83
C LEU A 75 -11.17 5.00 1.44
N LEU A 76 -10.13 5.26 2.24
CA LEU A 76 -9.10 6.26 1.94
C LEU A 76 -8.25 5.85 0.74
N LEU A 77 -7.85 4.57 0.65
CA LEU A 77 -7.13 4.04 -0.50
C LEU A 77 -7.96 4.17 -1.79
N ALA A 78 -9.25 3.84 -1.76
CA ALA A 78 -10.16 4.00 -2.90
C ALA A 78 -10.33 5.46 -3.34
N ARG A 79 -10.20 6.43 -2.41
CA ARG A 79 -10.27 7.87 -2.72
C ARG A 79 -8.97 8.42 -3.29
N VAL A 80 -7.81 8.01 -2.76
CA VAL A 80 -6.49 8.46 -3.22
C VAL A 80 -6.19 8.00 -4.65
N ASP A 81 -6.68 6.82 -5.04
CA ASP A 81 -6.52 6.28 -6.39
C ASP A 81 -7.43 6.93 -7.45
N GLY A 82 -8.28 7.91 -7.06
CA GLY A 82 -9.13 8.67 -7.97
C GLY A 82 -10.39 7.92 -8.45
N THR A 83 -10.63 6.72 -7.91
CA THR A 83 -11.78 5.84 -8.19
C THR A 83 -13.09 6.26 -7.50
N LEU A 84 -13.08 7.35 -6.74
CA LEU A 84 -14.28 7.93 -6.15
C LEU A 84 -14.32 9.41 -6.51
N LYS A 85 -15.08 9.76 -7.54
CA LYS A 85 -15.45 11.16 -7.78
C LYS A 85 -16.61 11.56 -6.86
N LYS A 86 -16.53 12.78 -6.34
CA LYS A 86 -17.54 13.33 -5.44
C LYS A 86 -18.80 13.64 -6.25
N GLU A 87 -19.96 13.22 -5.74
CA GLU A 87 -21.32 13.49 -6.22
C GLU A 87 -21.85 12.56 -7.31
N GLU A 88 -22.53 11.47 -6.94
CA GLU A 88 -23.73 10.94 -7.63
C GLU A 88 -24.42 9.83 -6.79
N PRO A 89 -25.76 9.66 -6.89
CA PRO A 89 -26.51 8.68 -6.09
C PRO A 89 -26.39 7.25 -6.65
N MET A 90 -26.04 6.28 -5.79
CA MET A 90 -25.84 4.87 -6.15
C MET A 90 -27.13 4.04 -6.11
N VAL A 91 -27.36 3.21 -7.13
CA VAL A 91 -28.41 2.16 -7.20
C VAL A 91 -27.76 0.83 -7.56
N ALA A 92 -28.13 -0.27 -6.90
CA ALA A 92 -27.60 -1.61 -7.17
C ALA A 92 -28.64 -2.53 -7.84
N VAL A 93 -28.19 -3.29 -8.85
CA VAL A 93 -28.95 -4.35 -9.55
C VAL A 93 -28.16 -5.67 -9.49
N ALA A 94 -28.87 -6.79 -9.43
CA ALA A 94 -28.32 -8.14 -9.24
C ALA A 94 -28.40 -9.03 -10.51
N ASP A 95 -27.30 -9.75 -10.80
CA ASP A 95 -27.22 -11.14 -11.30
C ASP A 95 -25.70 -11.52 -11.29
N GLY A 96 -25.17 -12.72 -11.09
CA GLY A 96 -25.68 -14.09 -11.20
C GLY A 96 -24.78 -14.85 -12.19
N SER A 97 -23.76 -15.56 -11.69
CA SER A 97 -23.00 -16.69 -12.30
C SER A 97 -21.47 -16.59 -12.17
N GLN A 98 -20.87 -17.78 -12.00
CA GLN A 98 -19.46 -18.08 -11.82
C GLN A 98 -18.58 -17.52 -12.94
N GLY A 99 -17.45 -16.91 -12.60
CA GLY A 99 -16.44 -16.52 -13.57
C GLY A 99 -15.05 -16.52 -12.96
N ARG A 100 -14.15 -17.36 -13.51
CA ARG A 100 -12.70 -17.22 -13.36
C ARG A 100 -12.32 -15.76 -13.54
N ALA A 101 -11.53 -15.19 -12.63
CA ALA A 101 -10.92 -13.89 -12.82
C ALA A 101 -9.92 -13.99 -14.00
N ALA A 102 -10.37 -13.58 -15.18
CA ALA A 102 -9.49 -13.24 -16.29
C ALA A 102 -8.85 -11.88 -16.00
N PRO A 103 -7.59 -11.65 -16.43
CA PRO A 103 -6.96 -10.34 -16.29
C PRO A 103 -7.75 -9.31 -17.10
N SER A 104 -8.43 -8.39 -16.42
CA SER A 104 -9.17 -7.31 -17.08
C SER A 104 -8.22 -6.18 -17.47
N ASN A 105 -8.40 -5.72 -18.71
CA ASN A 105 -7.82 -4.55 -19.36
C ASN A 105 -6.42 -4.73 -19.97
N ALA A 106 -6.41 -5.33 -21.15
CA ALA A 106 -5.39 -5.15 -22.18
C ALA A 106 -5.75 -3.94 -23.06
N GLU A 107 -5.56 -2.73 -22.55
CA GLU A 107 -5.38 -1.55 -23.41
C GLU A 107 -3.95 -1.04 -23.27
N SER A 108 -3.19 -1.19 -24.36
CA SER A 108 -1.86 -0.61 -24.60
C SER A 108 -0.77 -0.91 -23.55
N GLY A 109 -0.24 -2.14 -23.61
CA GLY A 109 1.17 -2.41 -23.33
C GLY A 109 1.64 -2.46 -21.87
N ARG A 110 0.80 -2.24 -20.86
CA ARG A 110 1.20 -2.32 -19.45
C ARG A 110 0.15 -3.03 -18.60
N LEU A 111 0.37 -4.32 -18.35
CA LEU A 111 -0.40 -5.08 -17.37
C LEU A 111 -0.13 -4.49 -15.97
N LYS A 112 -1.19 -4.06 -15.28
CA LYS A 112 -1.21 -3.78 -13.84
C LYS A 112 -1.87 -4.98 -13.17
N VAL A 113 -1.18 -5.61 -12.23
CA VAL A 113 -1.75 -6.69 -11.44
C VAL A 113 -1.61 -6.33 -9.96
N SER A 114 -2.71 -6.47 -9.21
CA SER A 114 -2.67 -6.47 -7.74
C SER A 114 -2.81 -7.91 -7.28
N LEU A 115 -1.84 -8.40 -6.51
CA LEU A 115 -1.85 -9.78 -6.01
C LEU A 115 -1.62 -9.78 -4.50
N ARG A 116 -2.46 -10.55 -3.82
CA ARG A 116 -2.22 -10.97 -2.44
C ARG A 116 -1.44 -12.28 -2.49
N THR A 117 -0.29 -12.33 -1.81
CA THR A 117 0.68 -13.44 -1.98
C THR A 117 0.98 -14.21 -0.69
N ASP A 118 0.08 -14.16 0.28
CA ASP A 118 0.18 -14.89 1.56
C ASP A 118 0.01 -16.40 1.37
N GLY A 119 1.08 -17.05 0.88
CA GLY A 119 1.24 -18.50 0.90
C GLY A 119 0.49 -19.29 -0.18
N GLU A 120 -0.32 -18.63 -1.02
CA GLU A 120 -1.05 -19.35 -2.06
C GLU A 120 -0.14 -19.71 -3.25
N ALA A 121 0.05 -21.02 -3.47
CA ALA A 121 0.73 -21.54 -4.66
C ALA A 121 0.11 -21.00 -5.97
N ALA A 122 -1.19 -20.67 -5.95
CA ALA A 122 -1.90 -20.05 -7.05
C ALA A 122 -1.38 -18.63 -7.37
N ALA A 123 -1.17 -17.79 -6.36
CA ALA A 123 -0.63 -16.43 -6.54
C ALA A 123 0.79 -16.45 -7.12
N LEU A 124 1.65 -17.37 -6.63
CA LEU A 124 2.99 -17.57 -7.19
C LEU A 124 2.95 -18.08 -8.64
N ALA A 125 2.01 -18.98 -8.97
CA ALA A 125 1.83 -19.47 -10.33
C ALA A 125 1.40 -18.33 -11.28
N GLN A 126 0.50 -17.45 -10.83
CA GLN A 126 0.09 -16.27 -11.59
C GLN A 126 1.25 -15.30 -11.81
N LEU A 127 2.03 -14.99 -10.76
CA LEU A 127 3.23 -14.15 -10.89
C LEU A 127 4.22 -14.70 -11.92
N ARG A 128 4.48 -16.01 -11.89
CA ARG A 128 5.37 -16.67 -12.86
C ARG A 128 4.83 -16.62 -14.28
N ALA A 129 3.52 -16.79 -14.46
CA ALA A 129 2.88 -16.74 -15.78
C ALA A 129 3.00 -15.37 -16.46
N VAL A 130 3.05 -14.28 -15.68
CA VAL A 130 3.15 -12.90 -16.20
C VAL A 130 4.55 -12.29 -16.11
N GLN A 131 5.54 -13.05 -15.61
CA GLN A 131 6.88 -12.54 -15.27
C GLN A 131 7.57 -11.81 -16.44
N GLY A 132 7.37 -12.27 -17.68
CA GLY A 132 8.03 -11.71 -18.87
C GLY A 132 7.35 -10.48 -19.48
N SER A 133 6.11 -10.16 -19.09
CA SER A 133 5.30 -9.10 -19.72
C SER A 133 4.96 -7.95 -18.79
N LEU A 134 5.09 -8.14 -17.48
CA LEU A 134 4.66 -7.17 -16.48
C LEU A 134 5.63 -6.00 -16.37
N SER A 135 5.10 -4.77 -16.43
CA SER A 135 5.86 -3.53 -16.20
C SER A 135 5.47 -2.80 -14.92
N LYS A 136 4.30 -3.09 -14.37
CA LYS A 136 3.82 -2.55 -13.10
C LYS A 136 3.22 -3.64 -12.23
N LEU A 137 3.63 -3.70 -10.97
CA LEU A 137 3.12 -4.66 -10.01
C LEU A 137 2.77 -3.97 -8.69
N THR A 138 1.66 -4.36 -8.10
CA THR A 138 1.33 -4.05 -6.71
C THR A 138 1.12 -5.37 -5.98
N THR A 139 1.80 -5.54 -4.85
CA THR A 139 1.69 -6.75 -4.04
C THR A 139 1.30 -6.41 -2.62
N GLU A 140 0.37 -7.19 -2.10
CA GLU A 140 -0.04 -7.19 -0.70
C GLU A 140 0.43 -8.50 -0.07
N CYS A 141 0.97 -8.43 1.16
CA CYS A 141 1.51 -9.60 1.85
C CYS A 141 2.58 -10.37 1.04
N ALA A 142 3.57 -9.66 0.49
CA ALA A 142 4.66 -10.29 -0.28
C ALA A 142 5.52 -11.20 0.58
N THR A 143 5.59 -12.48 0.18
CA THR A 143 6.51 -13.48 0.76
C THR A 143 7.89 -13.40 0.11
N ALA A 144 8.87 -14.05 0.72
CA ALA A 144 10.22 -14.18 0.16
C ALA A 144 10.24 -14.88 -1.22
N GLU A 145 9.39 -15.89 -1.41
CA GLU A 145 9.22 -16.61 -2.67
C GLU A 145 8.64 -15.71 -3.75
N ALA A 146 7.65 -14.88 -3.41
CA ALA A 146 7.08 -13.91 -4.33
C ALA A 146 8.15 -12.90 -4.76
N LEU A 147 8.94 -12.39 -3.81
CA LEU A 147 10.06 -11.47 -4.11
C LEU A 147 11.08 -12.06 -5.08
N LYS A 148 11.42 -13.35 -4.98
CA LYS A 148 12.31 -14.02 -5.94
C LYS A 148 11.75 -13.98 -7.36
N VAL A 149 10.45 -14.19 -7.53
CA VAL A 149 9.79 -14.13 -8.84
C VAL A 149 9.73 -12.68 -9.36
N ILE A 150 9.32 -11.74 -8.50
CA ILE A 150 9.24 -10.30 -8.83
C ILE A 150 10.58 -9.78 -9.31
N CYS A 151 11.65 -10.13 -8.60
CA CYS A 151 13.00 -9.68 -8.95
C CYS A 151 13.61 -10.44 -10.14
N SER A 152 12.87 -11.38 -10.72
CA SER A 152 13.22 -12.03 -11.98
C SER A 152 12.41 -11.47 -13.16
N MET A 153 11.57 -10.44 -12.96
CA MET A 153 10.76 -9.80 -14.01
C MET A 153 11.60 -8.80 -14.83
N PRO A 154 11.95 -9.09 -16.09
CA PRO A 154 12.88 -8.26 -16.87
C PRO A 154 12.27 -6.94 -17.36
N ARG A 155 10.95 -6.75 -17.23
CA ARG A 155 10.25 -5.54 -17.70
C ARG A 155 9.67 -4.70 -16.57
N LEU A 156 9.83 -5.13 -15.33
CA LEU A 156 9.21 -4.48 -14.17
C LEU A 156 9.88 -3.12 -13.89
N GLN A 157 9.10 -2.05 -14.03
CA GLN A 157 9.56 -0.67 -13.84
C GLN A 157 8.91 0.03 -12.66
N ASP A 158 7.70 -0.39 -12.26
CA ASP A 158 6.94 0.21 -11.17
C ASP A 158 6.50 -0.89 -10.19
N LEU A 159 7.01 -0.85 -8.97
CA LEU A 159 6.71 -1.83 -7.93
C LEU A 159 6.17 -1.13 -6.68
N THR A 160 4.95 -1.48 -6.30
CA THR A 160 4.43 -1.23 -4.94
C THR A 160 4.50 -2.55 -4.17
N LEU A 161 5.28 -2.55 -3.09
CA LEU A 161 5.56 -3.71 -2.27
C LEU A 161 5.06 -3.48 -0.85
N ASP A 162 4.14 -4.32 -0.42
CA ASP A 162 3.75 -4.45 0.98
C ASP A 162 4.09 -5.85 1.51
N MET A 163 4.76 -5.91 2.67
CA MET A 163 5.17 -7.16 3.32
C MET A 163 4.63 -7.16 4.75
N HIS A 164 3.70 -8.03 5.12
CA HIS A 164 3.16 -8.02 6.49
C HIS A 164 4.06 -8.69 7.53
N ASP A 165 5.28 -9.05 7.16
CA ASP A 165 6.22 -9.79 8.00
C ASP A 165 7.16 -8.83 8.74
N ASP A 166 6.87 -8.63 10.03
CA ASP A 166 7.73 -8.00 11.04
C ASP A 166 8.91 -8.92 11.43
N VAL A 167 9.59 -9.51 10.45
CA VAL A 167 10.77 -10.34 10.76
C VAL A 167 11.92 -9.39 11.11
N GLU A 168 12.04 -9.11 12.40
CA GLU A 168 13.22 -8.52 13.03
C GLU A 168 14.49 -9.19 12.50
N ASP A 169 15.42 -8.37 11.99
CA ASP A 169 16.85 -8.62 11.72
C ASP A 169 17.31 -10.07 11.42
N GLY A 170 16.49 -10.83 10.70
CA GLY A 170 16.85 -12.11 10.11
C GLY A 170 17.69 -11.92 8.85
N ALA A 171 18.45 -12.97 8.49
CA ALA A 171 19.26 -13.00 7.28
C ALA A 171 18.45 -12.57 6.04
N PRO A 172 19.08 -11.89 5.05
CA PRO A 172 18.40 -11.44 3.84
C PRO A 172 17.66 -12.63 3.19
N SER A 173 16.34 -12.62 3.29
CA SER A 173 15.50 -13.69 2.70
C SER A 173 15.49 -13.65 1.17
N VAL A 174 16.02 -12.56 0.61
CA VAL A 174 16.08 -12.34 -0.83
C VAL A 174 17.51 -12.59 -1.33
N PRO A 175 17.73 -13.53 -2.26
CA PRO A 175 19.03 -13.73 -2.89
C PRO A 175 19.49 -12.44 -3.60
N PRO A 176 20.80 -12.25 -3.85
CA PRO A 176 21.29 -11.11 -4.60
C PRO A 176 20.57 -11.03 -5.94
N LEU A 177 19.81 -9.95 -6.13
CA LEU A 177 18.90 -9.80 -7.25
C LEU A 177 19.70 -9.61 -8.54
N THR A 178 19.53 -10.50 -9.49
CA THR A 178 20.12 -10.43 -10.84
C THR A 178 19.24 -9.62 -11.80
N HIS A 179 18.62 -8.56 -11.27
CA HIS A 179 17.60 -7.82 -12.01
C HIS A 179 18.23 -7.11 -13.22
N SER A 180 17.78 -7.46 -14.42
CA SER A 180 18.17 -6.81 -15.68
C SER A 180 17.19 -5.71 -16.11
N GLY A 181 16.02 -5.61 -15.47
CA GLY A 181 14.90 -4.78 -15.90
C GLY A 181 14.87 -3.33 -15.39
N GLY A 182 15.77 -2.96 -14.48
CA GLY A 182 15.94 -1.58 -13.99
C GLY A 182 14.65 -0.97 -13.42
N LEU A 183 14.35 -1.27 -12.15
CA LEU A 183 13.18 -0.69 -11.48
C LEU A 183 13.30 0.84 -11.43
N VAL A 184 12.29 1.56 -11.92
CA VAL A 184 12.25 3.03 -12.00
C VAL A 184 11.57 3.63 -10.78
N ARG A 185 10.45 3.03 -10.36
CA ARG A 185 9.66 3.48 -9.22
C ARG A 185 9.47 2.36 -8.22
N LEU A 186 9.75 2.65 -6.95
CA LEU A 186 9.59 1.73 -5.83
C LEU A 186 8.77 2.40 -4.73
N LYS A 187 7.63 1.80 -4.38
CA LYS A 187 6.83 2.15 -3.19
C LYS A 187 6.87 1.00 -2.20
N THR A 188 7.24 1.26 -0.96
CA THR A 188 7.28 0.25 0.10
C THR A 188 6.44 0.66 1.30
N LEU A 189 5.61 -0.26 1.79
CA LEU A 189 4.74 -0.04 2.96
C LEU A 189 5.34 -0.73 4.20
N ASN A 190 5.15 -2.03 4.37
CA ASN A 190 5.61 -2.77 5.54
C ASN A 190 6.92 -3.57 5.30
N VAL A 191 7.89 -3.03 4.56
CA VAL A 191 9.09 -3.79 4.16
C VAL A 191 10.19 -3.79 5.23
N ALA A 192 10.73 -4.97 5.54
CA ALA A 192 11.89 -5.13 6.44
C ALA A 192 13.13 -4.37 5.93
N ARG A 193 13.93 -3.85 6.88
CA ARG A 193 15.09 -2.99 6.59
C ARG A 193 16.08 -3.63 5.61
N VAL A 194 16.45 -4.89 5.87
CA VAL A 194 17.41 -5.64 5.06
C VAL A 194 16.89 -5.84 3.64
N THR A 195 15.61 -6.20 3.50
CA THR A 195 14.95 -6.37 2.20
C THR A 195 14.93 -5.07 1.40
N LEU A 196 14.56 -3.95 2.02
CA LEU A 196 14.60 -2.63 1.39
C LEU A 196 16.02 -2.31 0.90
N LYS A 197 17.03 -2.50 1.75
CA LYS A 197 18.44 -2.23 1.39
C LYS A 197 18.89 -3.08 0.19
N THR A 198 18.56 -4.37 0.17
CA THR A 198 18.87 -5.26 -0.96
C THR A 198 18.19 -4.81 -2.26
N LEU A 199 16.91 -4.44 -2.21
CA LEU A 199 16.17 -3.90 -3.36
C LEU A 199 16.79 -2.61 -3.89
N LEU A 200 17.16 -1.70 -3.00
CA LEU A 200 17.81 -0.43 -3.34
C LEU A 200 19.19 -0.65 -3.98
N LEU A 201 20.01 -1.53 -3.42
CA LEU A 201 21.34 -1.84 -3.96
C LEU A 201 21.28 -2.49 -5.35
N ALA A 202 20.33 -3.40 -5.56
CA ALA A 202 20.13 -4.04 -6.85
C ALA A 202 19.68 -3.07 -7.95
N ASN A 203 18.98 -1.99 -7.58
CA ASN A 203 18.38 -1.03 -8.52
C ASN A 203 18.97 0.39 -8.36
N LYS A 204 20.19 0.51 -7.81
CA LYS A 204 20.83 1.80 -7.48
C LYS A 204 21.08 2.73 -8.68
N HIS A 205 21.05 2.18 -9.88
CA HIS A 205 21.26 2.90 -11.14
C HIS A 205 19.97 3.13 -11.94
N SER A 206 18.81 2.66 -11.46
CA SER A 206 17.55 2.76 -12.20
C SER A 206 16.45 3.48 -11.41
N ILE A 207 16.44 3.40 -10.08
CA ILE A 207 15.38 4.01 -9.27
C ILE A 207 15.48 5.54 -9.39
N THR A 208 14.41 6.14 -9.92
CA THR A 208 14.22 7.60 -9.98
C THR A 208 13.23 8.09 -8.93
N ASP A 209 12.25 7.26 -8.54
CA ASP A 209 11.21 7.64 -7.59
C ASP A 209 11.12 6.59 -6.48
N LEU A 210 11.35 7.03 -5.24
CA LEU A 210 11.31 6.18 -4.05
C LEU A 210 10.25 6.68 -3.08
N HIS A 211 9.31 5.82 -2.73
CA HIS A 211 8.20 6.10 -1.83
C HIS A 211 8.32 5.17 -0.62
N LEU A 212 8.56 5.73 0.57
CA LEU A 212 8.79 4.94 1.79
C LEU A 212 7.71 5.24 2.84
N CYS A 213 7.08 4.20 3.38
CA CYS A 213 6.26 4.31 4.58
C CYS A 213 7.12 4.12 5.82
N VAL A 214 7.50 5.23 6.46
CA VAL A 214 8.41 5.26 7.62
C VAL A 214 8.01 6.36 8.58
N GLY A 215 8.24 6.15 9.87
CA GLY A 215 7.97 7.08 10.95
C GLY A 215 9.00 8.20 11.05
N THR A 216 8.80 9.04 12.06
CA THR A 216 9.74 10.10 12.43
C THR A 216 10.71 9.65 13.53
N PRO A 217 11.90 10.26 13.61
CA PRO A 217 12.85 10.02 14.70
C PRO A 217 12.21 10.04 16.09
N GLY A 218 12.51 9.03 16.91
CA GLY A 218 11.95 8.85 18.26
C GLY A 218 10.54 8.24 18.33
N GLY A 219 10.04 7.67 17.22
CA GLY A 219 8.63 7.30 17.03
C GLY A 219 8.17 5.89 17.48
N GLY A 220 8.97 5.11 18.21
CA GLY A 220 8.60 3.76 18.64
C GLY A 220 9.76 2.77 18.65
N LEU A 221 9.45 1.48 18.75
CA LEU A 221 10.42 0.38 18.69
C LEU A 221 10.35 -0.27 17.32
N GLY A 222 11.41 -0.14 16.53
CA GLY A 222 11.53 -0.80 15.23
C GLY A 222 12.07 0.13 14.16
N TRP A 223 12.60 -0.48 13.09
CA TRP A 223 13.17 0.25 11.97
C TRP A 223 12.15 1.24 11.40
N ARG A 224 10.89 0.85 11.27
CA ARG A 224 9.88 1.68 10.60
C ARG A 224 9.35 2.77 11.51
N GLU A 225 9.22 2.54 12.81
CA GLU A 225 8.66 3.51 13.75
C GLU A 225 9.64 4.65 14.05
N ALA A 226 10.94 4.34 14.23
CA ALA A 226 11.95 5.30 14.67
C ALA A 226 13.17 5.33 13.74
N VAL A 227 12.98 5.79 12.49
CA VAL A 227 14.10 5.87 11.54
C VAL A 227 14.96 7.12 11.74
N ASP A 228 15.96 7.00 12.62
CA ASP A 228 16.95 8.06 12.85
C ASP A 228 18.03 8.10 11.75
N ASP A 229 18.38 6.95 11.19
CA ASP A 229 19.50 6.76 10.28
C ASP A 229 19.10 6.51 8.82
N LEU A 230 17.87 6.91 8.45
CA LEU A 230 17.34 6.76 7.08
C LEU A 230 18.28 7.35 6.04
N HIS A 231 18.78 8.55 6.35
CA HIS A 231 19.70 9.31 5.50
C HIS A 231 21.02 8.57 5.26
N SER A 232 21.60 7.98 6.32
CA SER A 232 22.82 7.18 6.23
C SER A 232 22.59 5.91 5.40
N MET A 233 21.46 5.22 5.59
CA MET A 233 21.12 4.04 4.80
C MET A 233 20.98 4.36 3.32
N LEU A 234 20.21 5.40 2.97
CA LEU A 234 19.98 5.78 1.58
C LEU A 234 21.27 6.27 0.91
N SER A 235 22.10 7.04 1.63
CA SER A 235 23.41 7.47 1.14
C SER A 235 24.32 6.27 0.85
N ALA A 236 24.34 5.26 1.73
CA ALA A 236 25.14 4.06 1.55
C ALA A 236 24.68 3.19 0.36
N CYS A 237 23.42 3.31 -0.06
CA CYS A 237 22.91 2.60 -1.24
C CYS A 237 23.39 3.22 -2.57
N GLY A 238 23.87 4.46 -2.57
CA GLY A 238 24.43 5.11 -3.77
C GLY A 238 23.42 5.26 -4.91
N LEU A 239 22.19 5.68 -4.60
CA LEU A 239 21.07 5.82 -5.54
C LEU A 239 21.28 6.97 -6.54
N SER A 240 22.12 6.73 -7.54
CA SER A 240 22.64 7.74 -8.48
C SER A 240 21.60 8.43 -9.36
N GLN A 241 20.49 7.76 -9.65
CA GLN A 241 19.40 8.28 -10.50
C GLN A 241 18.20 8.79 -9.70
N LEU A 242 18.25 8.76 -8.36
CA LEU A 242 17.11 9.16 -7.54
C LEU A 242 16.80 10.65 -7.74
N ARG A 243 15.54 10.95 -8.08
CA ARG A 243 15.03 12.31 -8.31
C ARG A 243 13.98 12.70 -7.28
N LEU A 244 13.18 11.74 -6.83
CA LEU A 244 12.11 11.96 -5.84
C LEU A 244 12.23 10.95 -4.71
N LEU A 245 12.19 11.45 -3.47
CA LEU A 245 11.96 10.66 -2.27
C LEU A 245 10.72 11.19 -1.55
N ALA A 246 9.65 10.40 -1.61
CA ALA A 246 8.40 10.65 -0.92
C ALA A 246 8.31 9.80 0.35
N LEU A 247 8.02 10.45 1.48
CA LEU A 247 7.84 9.79 2.77
C LEU A 247 6.37 9.81 3.17
N TYR A 248 5.83 8.64 3.46
CA TYR A 248 4.49 8.42 3.97
C TYR A 248 4.57 8.03 5.44
N ARG A 249 3.62 8.50 6.23
CA ARG A 249 3.57 8.29 7.69
C ARG A 249 2.31 7.55 8.13
N HIS A 250 1.57 6.97 7.18
CA HIS A 250 0.36 6.23 7.47
C HIS A 250 0.61 5.20 8.57
N PHE A 251 -0.18 5.28 9.65
CA PHE A 251 -0.10 4.39 10.83
C PHE A 251 1.22 4.46 11.63
N LEU A 252 2.07 5.45 11.36
CA LEU A 252 3.36 5.62 12.04
C LEU A 252 3.39 6.95 12.77
N GLN A 253 4.16 7.01 13.87
CA GLN A 253 4.29 8.25 14.62
C GLN A 253 4.89 9.37 13.77
N HIS A 254 4.15 10.47 13.68
CA HIS A 254 4.53 11.64 12.93
C HIS A 254 4.44 12.88 13.80
N THR A 255 5.60 13.42 14.17
CA THR A 255 5.69 14.74 14.80
C THR A 255 6.25 15.75 13.81
N ASP A 256 5.72 16.97 13.80
CA ASP A 256 6.18 18.05 12.92
C ASP A 256 7.69 18.28 13.05
N ASP A 257 8.20 18.35 14.27
CA ASP A 257 9.62 18.57 14.54
C ASP A 257 10.48 17.36 14.16
N GLY A 258 10.00 16.14 14.43
CA GLY A 258 10.64 14.91 13.97
C GLY A 258 10.76 14.86 12.45
N CYS A 259 9.67 15.18 11.74
CA CYS A 259 9.63 15.22 10.28
C CYS A 259 10.57 16.29 9.72
N LYS A 260 10.54 17.52 10.26
CA LYS A 260 11.46 18.61 9.86
C LYS A 260 12.92 18.24 10.10
N ARG A 261 13.26 17.57 11.21
CA ARG A 261 14.62 17.07 11.47
C ARG A 261 15.03 16.00 10.46
N GLN A 262 14.19 14.99 10.23
CA GLN A 262 14.47 13.90 9.29
C GLN A 262 14.65 14.43 7.85
N LEU A 263 13.76 15.31 7.38
CA LEU A 263 13.87 15.94 6.06
C LEU A 263 15.14 16.78 5.93
N ARG A 264 15.56 17.52 6.98
CA ARG A 264 16.83 18.26 6.96
C ARG A 264 18.03 17.32 6.83
N ALA A 265 18.05 16.20 7.57
CA ALA A 265 19.12 15.21 7.46
C ALA A 265 19.18 14.59 6.06
N LEU A 266 18.02 14.25 5.49
CA LEU A 266 17.92 13.72 4.13
C LEU A 266 18.37 14.74 3.07
N ARG A 267 18.02 16.03 3.20
CA ARG A 267 18.48 17.06 2.24
C ARG A 267 19.99 17.19 2.21
N ARG A 268 20.65 17.05 3.37
CA ARG A 268 22.12 17.07 3.46
C ARG A 268 22.73 15.83 2.79
N ALA A 269 22.15 14.66 3.01
CA ALA A 269 22.66 13.41 2.45
C ALA A 269 22.37 13.26 0.94
N LEU A 270 21.26 13.82 0.47
CA LEU A 270 20.74 13.67 -0.89
C LEU A 270 20.41 15.06 -1.51
N PRO A 271 21.41 15.92 -1.75
CA PRO A 271 21.19 17.34 -2.09
C PRO A 271 20.50 17.57 -3.44
N ARG A 272 20.47 16.57 -4.32
CA ARG A 272 19.86 16.65 -5.66
C ARG A 272 18.47 16.01 -5.74
N VAL A 273 17.98 15.44 -4.65
CA VAL A 273 16.73 14.68 -4.60
C VAL A 273 15.62 15.59 -4.08
N ALA A 274 14.49 15.65 -4.81
CA ALA A 274 13.28 16.28 -4.32
C ALA A 274 12.74 15.46 -3.13
N LEU A 275 12.56 16.11 -1.99
CA LEU A 275 12.08 15.46 -0.77
C LEU A 275 10.70 15.97 -0.39
N VAL A 276 9.76 15.04 -0.23
CA VAL A 276 8.38 15.36 0.18
C VAL A 276 7.98 14.44 1.33
N CYS A 277 7.33 14.98 2.35
CA CYS A 277 6.52 14.20 3.27
C CYS A 277 5.07 14.41 2.87
N MET A 278 4.38 13.33 2.50
CA MET A 278 3.03 13.39 1.94
C MET A 278 2.03 13.86 2.99
N ASP A 279 2.15 13.39 4.23
CA ASP A 279 1.28 13.78 5.34
C ASP A 279 1.41 15.28 5.67
N CYS A 280 2.63 15.82 5.71
CA CYS A 280 2.85 17.27 5.86
C CYS A 280 2.37 18.10 4.66
N HIS A 281 2.31 17.51 3.47
CA HIS A 281 1.90 18.21 2.26
C HIS A 281 0.39 18.31 2.14
N LEU A 282 -0.32 17.23 2.53
CA LEU A 282 -1.77 17.14 2.47
C LEU A 282 -2.48 17.94 3.58
N ASN A 283 -1.83 18.18 4.72
CA ASN A 283 -2.39 18.91 5.86
C ASN A 283 -2.14 20.44 5.80
N LYS A 284 -1.90 21.00 4.62
CA LYS A 284 -1.73 22.45 4.39
C LYS A 284 -2.92 23.01 3.64
#